data_AF-A0A0Q4NJF1-F1
#
_entry.id   AF-A0A0Q4NJF1-F1
#
_cell.length_a   1.000
_cell.length_b   1.000
_cell.length_c   1.000
_cell.angle_alpha   90.00
_cell.angle_beta   90.00
_cell.angle_gamma   90.00
#
_symmetry.space_group_name_H-M   'P 1'
#
loop_
_entity.id
_entity.type
_entity.pdbx_description
1 polymer ?
#
loop_
_entity_poly.entity_id
_entity_poly.type
_entity_poly.pdbx_seq_one_letter_code
_entity_poly.pdbx_strand_id
1 'polypeptide(L)'
;MLRVEKRLKEDERLKEDELAAQRQKNIEYQNIRKERLEELGEYKISIRLNGADYEKLADLCETIGYRRPQPGMRNIIETLSGAMKYLIREEKDSKLYQPKSPAAKELYGLYKTVSHLKYDLGLEDKKITKKLNEENVRTPINIVADSDGGYWKVKSITRLLDKKILLKRLSELDGEDE
;
A
#
# COMPACT_ATOMS: atom_id res chain seq x y z
N MET A 1 25.20 30.44 65.59
CA MET A 1 25.82 30.01 64.31
C MET A 1 25.59 28.53 64.01
N LEU A 2 25.87 27.59 64.93
CA LEU A 2 25.70 26.13 64.72
C LEU A 2 24.34 25.63 64.19
N ARG A 3 23.22 26.31 64.52
CA ARG A 3 21.87 25.87 64.11
C ARG A 3 21.54 26.19 62.65
N VAL A 4 22.19 27.20 62.08
CA VAL A 4 21.98 27.65 60.70
C VAL A 4 22.81 26.79 59.74
N GLU A 5 24.06 26.49 60.11
CA GLU A 5 24.94 25.58 59.36
C GLU A 5 24.38 24.16 59.26
N LYS A 6 23.70 23.67 60.32
CA LYS A 6 23.07 22.35 60.30
C LYS A 6 21.91 22.27 59.32
N ARG A 7 21.08 23.32 59.24
CA ARG A 7 19.95 23.41 58.30
C ARG A 7 20.42 23.54 56.85
N LEU A 8 21.46 24.36 56.60
CA LEU A 8 22.02 24.50 55.25
C LEU A 8 22.57 23.17 54.71
N LYS A 9 23.25 22.38 55.56
CA LYS A 9 23.73 21.03 55.19
C LYS A 9 22.60 20.03 54.96
N GLU A 10 21.46 20.20 55.61
CA GLU A 10 20.29 19.34 55.47
C GLU A 10 19.52 19.67 54.18
N ASP A 11 19.39 20.96 53.85
CA ASP A 11 18.82 21.45 52.58
C ASP A 11 19.71 21.09 51.37
N GLU A 12 21.03 21.10 51.50
CA GLU A 12 21.96 20.64 50.45
C GLU A 12 21.83 19.13 50.19
N ARG A 13 21.70 18.32 51.24
CA ARG A 13 21.51 16.87 51.11
C ARG A 13 20.16 16.52 50.49
N LEU A 14 19.09 17.22 50.86
CA LEU A 14 17.76 17.07 50.23
C LEU A 14 17.81 17.38 48.73
N LYS A 15 18.55 18.42 48.32
CA LYS A 15 18.76 18.75 46.91
C LYS A 15 19.58 17.70 46.17
N GLU A 16 20.62 17.15 46.80
CA GLU A 16 21.41 16.05 46.21
C GLU A 16 20.58 14.78 46.02
N ASP A 17 19.74 14.43 47.00
CA ASP A 17 18.85 13.26 46.94
C ASP A 17 17.77 13.43 45.85
N GLU A 18 17.19 14.63 45.71
CA GLU A 18 16.27 14.95 44.61
C GLU A 18 16.97 14.85 43.24
N LEU A 19 18.19 15.36 43.12
CA LEU A 19 18.97 15.28 41.89
C LEU A 19 19.32 13.83 41.52
N ALA A 20 19.66 13.01 42.52
CA ALA A 20 19.94 11.58 42.35
C ALA A 20 18.69 10.82 41.89
N ALA A 21 17.52 11.09 42.48
CA ALA A 21 16.25 10.51 42.08
C ALA A 21 15.86 10.90 40.63
N GLN A 22 16.12 12.15 40.25
CA GLN A 22 15.88 12.63 38.88
C GLN A 22 16.78 11.95 37.85
N ARG A 23 18.07 11.77 38.18
CA ARG A 23 19.04 11.04 37.35
C ARG A 23 18.61 9.59 37.17
N GLN A 24 18.19 8.93 38.23
CA GLN A 24 17.72 7.55 38.18
C GLN A 24 16.50 7.39 37.27
N LYS A 25 15.49 8.27 37.39
CA LYS A 25 14.33 8.29 36.49
C LYS A 25 14.70 8.49 35.03
N ASN A 26 15.67 9.36 34.75
CA ASN A 26 16.13 9.60 33.37
C ASN A 26 16.86 8.38 32.79
N ILE A 27 17.68 7.69 33.59
CA ILE A 27 18.35 6.45 33.19
C ILE A 27 17.31 5.37 32.89
N GLU A 28 16.33 5.20 33.79
CA GLU A 28 15.26 4.22 33.65
C GLU A 28 14.41 4.49 32.39
N TYR A 29 14.05 5.73 32.13
CA TYR A 29 13.38 6.14 30.90
C TYR A 29 14.21 5.86 29.64
N GLN A 30 15.51 6.14 29.67
CA GLN A 30 16.41 5.86 28.54
C GLN A 30 16.57 4.36 28.29
N ASN A 31 16.64 3.55 29.34
CA ASN A 31 16.73 2.09 29.22
C ASN A 31 15.43 1.50 28.67
N ILE A 32 14.28 1.88 29.21
CA ILE A 32 12.97 1.47 28.68
C ILE A 32 12.83 1.88 27.21
N ARG A 33 13.31 3.08 26.84
CA ARG A 33 13.30 3.53 25.45
C ARG A 33 14.22 2.69 24.57
N LYS A 34 15.41 2.32 25.02
CA LYS A 34 16.34 1.44 24.29
C LYS A 34 15.76 0.05 24.09
N GLU A 35 15.26 -0.58 25.14
CA GLU A 35 14.62 -1.90 25.06
C GLU A 35 13.43 -1.89 24.10
N ARG A 36 12.58 -0.86 24.18
CA ARG A 36 11.51 -0.68 23.20
C ARG A 36 12.05 -0.51 21.78
N LEU A 37 13.12 0.26 21.57
CA LEU A 37 13.68 0.43 20.22
C LEU A 37 14.28 -0.87 19.67
N GLU A 38 14.91 -1.70 20.51
CA GLU A 38 15.40 -3.03 20.14
C GLU A 38 14.25 -4.00 19.81
N GLU A 39 13.16 -4.00 20.58
CA GLU A 39 11.94 -4.77 20.27
C GLU A 39 11.26 -4.35 18.96
N LEU A 40 11.40 -3.09 18.57
CA LEU A 40 10.82 -2.55 17.35
C LEU A 40 11.60 -2.98 16.11
N GLY A 41 12.91 -3.26 16.23
CA GLY A 41 13.79 -3.67 15.13
C GLY A 41 14.34 -2.49 14.31
N GLU A 42 15.45 -2.73 13.59
CA GLU A 42 16.30 -1.69 12.96
C GLU A 42 15.59 -0.84 11.88
N TYR A 43 14.53 -1.36 11.24
CA TYR A 43 13.80 -0.70 10.15
C TYR A 43 12.30 -0.52 10.43
N LYS A 44 11.90 -0.25 11.67
CA LYS A 44 10.48 -0.06 11.98
C LYS A 44 9.96 1.30 11.54
N ILE A 45 9.17 1.31 10.47
CA ILE A 45 8.35 2.45 10.09
C ILE A 45 7.11 2.49 11.00
N SER A 46 7.02 3.49 11.87
CA SER A 46 5.81 3.77 12.65
C SER A 46 5.12 5.01 12.10
N ILE A 47 4.14 4.81 11.21
CA ILE A 47 3.31 5.88 10.67
C ILE A 47 2.01 5.90 11.45
N ARG A 48 1.71 7.04 12.08
CA ARG A 48 0.36 7.33 12.58
C ARG A 48 -0.37 8.14 11.52
N LEU A 49 -1.44 7.56 10.98
CA LEU A 49 -2.37 8.29 10.14
C LEU A 49 -3.37 9.01 11.05
N ASN A 50 -3.72 10.26 10.71
CA ASN A 50 -4.88 10.90 11.31
C ASN A 50 -6.16 10.23 10.75
N GLY A 51 -7.32 10.53 11.35
CA GLY A 51 -8.58 9.89 10.97
C GLY A 51 -8.93 10.07 9.48
N ALA A 52 -8.74 11.27 8.93
CA ALA A 52 -9.08 11.54 7.53
C ALA A 52 -8.17 10.78 6.54
N ASP A 53 -6.87 10.71 6.83
CA ASP A 53 -5.91 10.00 5.97
C ASP A 53 -6.06 8.48 6.10
N TYR A 54 -6.45 7.98 7.28
CA TYR A 54 -6.82 6.58 7.47
C TYR A 54 -8.06 6.23 6.64
N GLU A 55 -9.11 7.05 6.64
CA GLU A 55 -10.32 6.80 5.86
C GLU A 55 -10.03 6.78 4.37
N LYS A 56 -9.27 7.75 3.83
CA LYS A 56 -8.84 7.76 2.42
C LYS A 56 -8.06 6.50 2.03
N LEU A 57 -7.16 6.06 2.90
CA LEU A 57 -6.40 4.84 2.68
C LEU A 57 -7.30 3.60 2.73
N ALA A 58 -8.22 3.56 3.69
CA ALA A 58 -9.13 2.45 3.89
C ALA A 58 -10.07 2.31 2.67
N ASP A 59 -10.59 3.42 2.16
CA ASP A 59 -11.38 3.48 0.94
C ASP A 59 -10.58 3.05 -0.28
N LEU A 60 -9.32 3.48 -0.38
CA LEU A 60 -8.40 3.00 -1.42
C LEU A 60 -8.27 1.47 -1.35
N CYS A 61 -7.96 0.92 -0.17
CA CYS A 61 -7.80 -0.52 0.03
C CYS A 61 -9.03 -1.30 -0.40
N GLU A 62 -10.24 -0.86 -0.04
CA GLU A 62 -11.48 -1.49 -0.47
C GLU A 62 -11.69 -1.37 -1.98
N THR A 63 -11.43 -0.21 -2.56
CA THR A 63 -11.52 0.03 -4.01
C THR A 63 -10.62 -0.92 -4.80
N ILE A 64 -9.42 -1.21 -4.28
CA ILE A 64 -8.47 -2.14 -4.90
C ILE A 64 -8.65 -3.59 -4.43
N GLY A 65 -9.77 -3.94 -3.79
CA GLY A 65 -10.14 -5.31 -3.44
C GLY A 65 -9.41 -5.91 -2.23
N TYR A 66 -8.67 -5.10 -1.48
CA TYR A 66 -8.14 -5.49 -0.17
C TYR A 66 -9.15 -5.21 0.94
N ARG A 67 -9.00 -5.91 2.07
CA ARG A 67 -9.84 -5.67 3.24
C ARG A 67 -9.53 -4.30 3.84
N ARG A 68 -10.57 -3.61 4.32
CA ARG A 68 -10.42 -2.39 5.12
C ARG A 68 -9.48 -2.66 6.31
N PRO A 69 -8.39 -1.89 6.48
CA PRO A 69 -7.49 -2.07 7.62
C PRO A 69 -8.24 -1.73 8.90
N GLN A 70 -8.23 -2.55 9.95
CA GLN A 70 -8.86 -2.15 11.23
C GLN A 70 -7.87 -1.46 12.18
N PRO A 71 -8.32 -0.52 13.03
CA PRO A 71 -7.46 0.13 14.01
C PRO A 71 -6.78 -0.91 14.93
N GLY A 72 -5.45 -0.80 15.10
CA GLY A 72 -4.68 -1.66 16.00
C GLY A 72 -4.23 -3.01 15.44
N MET A 73 -4.53 -3.34 14.18
CA MET A 73 -4.05 -4.59 13.57
C MET A 73 -2.58 -4.51 13.15
N ARG A 74 -1.79 -5.55 13.45
CA ARG A 74 -0.40 -5.69 12.96
C ARG A 74 -0.31 -5.84 11.43
N ASN A 75 -1.37 -6.36 10.79
CA ASN A 75 -1.45 -6.59 9.35
C ASN A 75 -1.73 -5.31 8.54
N ILE A 76 -1.90 -4.15 9.19
CA ILE A 76 -2.03 -2.84 8.51
C ILE A 76 -0.85 -2.62 7.55
N ILE A 77 0.36 -3.07 7.92
CA ILE A 77 1.56 -2.93 7.07
C ILE A 77 1.44 -3.75 5.78
N GLU A 78 0.85 -4.94 5.82
CA GLU A 78 0.66 -5.77 4.63
C GLU A 78 -0.38 -5.16 3.69
N THR A 79 -1.50 -4.69 4.24
CA THR A 79 -2.55 -3.99 3.48
C THR A 79 -2.03 -2.67 2.88
N LEU A 80 -1.29 -1.89 3.68
CA LEU A 80 -0.58 -0.68 3.24
C LEU A 80 0.40 -0.98 2.12
N SER A 81 1.20 -2.05 2.27
CA SER A 81 2.18 -2.46 1.26
C SER A 81 1.50 -2.87 -0.04
N GLY A 82 0.34 -3.52 0.02
CA GLY A 82 -0.50 -3.82 -1.15
C GLY A 82 -0.96 -2.55 -1.86
N ALA A 83 -1.53 -1.60 -1.11
CA ALA A 83 -1.98 -0.31 -1.66
C ALA A 83 -0.83 0.51 -2.26
N MET A 84 0.33 0.57 -1.60
CA MET A 84 1.52 1.25 -2.12
C MET A 84 2.06 0.59 -3.39
N LYS A 85 2.13 -0.75 -3.44
CA LYS A 85 2.52 -1.49 -4.65
C LYS A 85 1.58 -1.18 -5.81
N TYR A 86 0.27 -1.14 -5.55
CA TYR A 86 -0.74 -0.76 -6.53
C TYR A 86 -0.50 0.66 -7.07
N LEU A 87 -0.34 1.66 -6.19
CA LEU A 87 -0.10 3.05 -6.58
C LEU A 87 1.18 3.22 -7.41
N ILE A 88 2.28 2.56 -7.02
CA ILE A 88 3.54 2.57 -7.77
C ILE A 88 3.33 1.95 -9.16
N ARG A 89 2.50 0.91 -9.29
CA ARG A 89 2.18 0.35 -10.60
C ARG A 89 1.34 1.33 -11.42
N GLU A 90 0.29 1.92 -10.86
CA GLU A 90 -0.53 2.90 -11.59
C GLU A 90 0.31 4.07 -12.12
N GLU A 91 1.30 4.52 -11.35
CA GLU A 91 2.26 5.54 -11.78
C GLU A 91 3.18 5.06 -12.92
N LYS A 92 3.62 3.79 -12.89
CA LYS A 92 4.41 3.18 -13.98
C LYS A 92 3.58 2.92 -15.22
N ASP A 93 2.33 2.51 -15.05
CA ASP A 93 1.39 2.23 -16.12
C ASP A 93 0.91 3.54 -16.77
N SER A 94 0.71 4.63 -16.03
CA SER A 94 0.41 5.93 -16.63
C SER A 94 1.55 6.46 -17.52
N LYS A 95 2.78 6.02 -17.26
CA LYS A 95 3.96 6.27 -18.12
C LYS A 95 4.06 5.29 -19.30
N LEU A 96 3.38 4.15 -19.25
CA LEU A 96 3.45 3.12 -20.29
C LEU A 96 2.66 3.52 -21.54
N TYR A 97 1.42 3.99 -21.36
CA TYR A 97 0.55 4.42 -22.45
C TYR A 97 -0.59 5.31 -21.93
N GLN A 98 -0.99 6.31 -22.72
CA GLN A 98 -2.11 7.20 -22.41
C GLN A 98 -3.23 7.02 -23.44
N PRO A 99 -4.20 6.14 -23.18
CA PRO A 99 -5.23 5.82 -24.16
C PRO A 99 -6.18 7.00 -24.41
N LYS A 100 -6.45 7.27 -25.69
CA LYS A 100 -7.27 8.40 -26.16
C LYS A 100 -8.71 7.98 -26.44
N SER A 101 -8.90 6.90 -27.19
CA SER A 101 -10.19 6.39 -27.64
C SER A 101 -10.91 5.59 -26.54
N PRO A 102 -12.26 5.52 -26.58
CA PRO A 102 -13.02 4.72 -25.61
C PRO A 102 -12.59 3.25 -25.57
N ALA A 103 -12.36 2.63 -26.74
CA ALA A 103 -11.94 1.23 -26.84
C ALA A 103 -10.53 1.01 -26.28
N ALA A 104 -9.58 1.93 -26.54
CA ALA A 104 -8.25 1.85 -25.95
C ALA A 104 -8.29 2.01 -24.42
N LYS A 105 -9.14 2.92 -23.91
CA LYS A 105 -9.35 3.10 -22.46
C LYS A 105 -9.92 1.83 -21.82
N GLU A 106 -10.91 1.20 -22.47
CA GLU A 106 -11.49 -0.06 -22.02
C GLU A 106 -10.44 -1.19 -22.00
N LEU A 107 -9.70 -1.38 -23.10
CA LEU A 107 -8.65 -2.41 -23.20
C LEU A 107 -7.55 -2.18 -22.16
N TYR A 108 -7.16 -0.93 -21.94
CA TYR A 108 -6.13 -0.59 -20.97
C TYR A 108 -6.58 -0.78 -19.52
N GLY A 109 -7.82 -0.38 -19.21
CA GLY A 109 -8.43 -0.67 -17.91
C GLY A 109 -8.50 -2.16 -17.65
N LEU A 110 -8.85 -2.95 -18.66
CA LEU A 110 -8.87 -4.41 -18.57
C LEU A 110 -7.48 -5.01 -18.30
N TYR A 111 -6.44 -4.51 -18.98
CA TYR A 111 -5.06 -4.89 -18.71
C TYR A 111 -4.67 -4.65 -17.24
N LYS A 112 -4.97 -3.45 -16.71
CA LYS A 112 -4.67 -3.09 -15.32
C LYS A 112 -5.36 -4.02 -14.34
N THR A 113 -6.65 -4.29 -14.54
CA THR A 113 -7.42 -5.23 -13.71
C THR A 113 -6.80 -6.63 -13.71
N VAL A 114 -6.48 -7.19 -14.87
CA VAL A 114 -5.89 -8.54 -14.96
C VAL A 114 -4.48 -8.58 -14.36
N SER A 115 -3.68 -7.52 -14.56
CA SER A 115 -2.36 -7.36 -13.97
C SER A 115 -2.42 -7.35 -12.44
N HIS A 116 -3.37 -6.58 -11.88
CA HIS A 116 -3.63 -6.52 -10.44
C HIS A 116 -3.99 -7.89 -9.86
N LEU A 117 -4.99 -8.56 -10.45
CA LEU A 117 -5.45 -9.87 -9.97
C LEU A 117 -4.31 -10.91 -9.98
N LYS A 118 -3.45 -10.88 -11.01
CA LYS A 118 -2.35 -11.84 -11.14
C LYS A 118 -1.18 -11.55 -10.22
N TYR A 119 -0.69 -10.31 -10.22
CA TYR A 119 0.59 -9.97 -9.60
C TYR A 119 0.46 -9.45 -8.17
N ASP A 120 -0.63 -8.76 -7.84
CA ASP A 120 -0.80 -8.19 -6.49
C ASP A 120 -1.56 -9.14 -5.58
N LEU A 121 -2.62 -9.76 -6.11
CA LEU A 121 -3.43 -10.74 -5.37
C LEU A 121 -2.94 -12.18 -5.53
N GLY A 122 -1.96 -12.42 -6.42
CA GLY A 122 -1.36 -13.74 -6.61
C GLY A 122 -2.33 -14.79 -7.15
N LEU A 123 -3.40 -14.38 -7.85
CA LEU A 123 -4.39 -15.34 -8.34
C LEU A 123 -3.86 -16.10 -9.55
N GLU A 124 -4.16 -17.40 -9.59
CA GLU A 124 -3.89 -18.24 -10.76
C GLU A 124 -4.78 -17.85 -11.95
N ASP A 125 -4.26 -17.98 -13.17
CA ASP A 125 -4.96 -17.62 -14.41
C ASP A 125 -6.35 -18.30 -14.53
N LYS A 126 -6.50 -19.53 -14.01
CA LYS A 126 -7.79 -20.23 -13.97
C LYS A 126 -8.82 -19.54 -13.08
N LYS A 127 -8.40 -19.01 -11.92
CA LYS A 127 -9.28 -18.25 -11.02
C LYS A 127 -9.65 -16.89 -11.62
N ILE A 128 -8.69 -16.23 -12.26
CA ILE A 128 -8.93 -14.94 -12.94
C ILE A 128 -9.93 -15.12 -14.07
N THR A 129 -9.72 -16.09 -14.97
CA THR A 129 -10.64 -16.36 -16.09
C THR A 129 -12.02 -16.77 -15.61
N LYS A 130 -12.13 -17.58 -14.56
CA LYS A 130 -13.42 -17.91 -13.93
C LYS A 130 -14.16 -16.66 -13.45
N LYS A 131 -13.48 -15.79 -12.68
CA LYS A 131 -14.07 -14.54 -12.17
C LYS A 131 -14.56 -13.63 -13.31
N LEU A 132 -13.73 -13.41 -14.32
CA LEU A 132 -14.09 -12.54 -15.46
C LEU A 132 -15.24 -13.09 -16.30
N ASN A 133 -15.34 -14.43 -16.42
CA ASN A 133 -16.48 -15.08 -17.06
C ASN A 133 -17.78 -14.92 -16.24
N GLU A 134 -17.70 -15.09 -14.92
CA GLU A 134 -18.85 -14.94 -14.01
C GLU A 134 -19.39 -13.50 -14.00
N GLU A 135 -18.50 -12.52 -14.09
CA GLU A 135 -18.83 -11.09 -14.19
C GLU A 135 -19.18 -10.66 -15.64
N ASN A 136 -19.17 -11.60 -16.60
CA ASN A 136 -19.41 -11.37 -18.03
C ASN A 136 -18.57 -10.22 -18.62
N VAL A 137 -17.32 -10.10 -18.18
CA VAL A 137 -16.39 -9.06 -18.62
C VAL A 137 -15.97 -9.30 -20.07
N ARG A 138 -16.06 -8.26 -20.90
CA ARG A 138 -15.69 -8.31 -22.33
C ARG A 138 -14.23 -8.76 -22.51
N THR A 139 -13.97 -9.61 -23.51
CA THR A 139 -12.59 -10.07 -23.76
C THR A 139 -11.76 -9.05 -24.57
N PRO A 140 -10.41 -9.11 -24.52
CA PRO A 140 -9.58 -8.20 -25.31
C PRO A 140 -9.81 -8.28 -26.82
N ILE A 141 -10.24 -9.44 -27.34
CA ILE A 141 -10.55 -9.59 -28.76
C ILE A 141 -11.88 -8.90 -29.08
N ASN A 142 -12.86 -9.03 -28.18
CA ASN A 142 -14.17 -8.43 -28.33
C ASN A 142 -14.12 -6.91 -28.24
N ILE A 143 -13.27 -6.34 -27.38
CA ILE A 143 -13.02 -4.89 -27.33
C ILE A 143 -12.44 -4.40 -28.65
N VAL A 144 -11.41 -5.07 -29.18
CA VAL A 144 -10.77 -4.68 -30.43
C VAL A 144 -11.72 -4.78 -31.63
N ALA A 145 -12.55 -5.81 -31.66
CA ALA A 145 -13.49 -6.05 -32.76
C ALA A 145 -14.83 -5.30 -32.60
N ASP A 146 -14.95 -4.46 -31.56
CA ASP A 146 -16.19 -3.85 -31.11
C ASP A 146 -17.42 -4.79 -31.14
N SER A 147 -17.26 -5.99 -30.56
CA SER A 147 -18.32 -7.01 -30.48
C SER A 147 -18.62 -7.40 -29.04
N ASP A 148 -19.84 -7.85 -28.76
CA ASP A 148 -20.19 -8.38 -27.45
C ASP A 148 -19.61 -9.79 -27.25
N GLY A 149 -19.13 -10.07 -26.03
CA GLY A 149 -18.64 -11.41 -25.68
C GLY A 149 -17.61 -11.41 -24.55
N GLY A 150 -17.79 -12.36 -23.62
CA GLY A 150 -17.02 -12.43 -22.38
C GLY A 150 -16.37 -13.79 -22.10
N TYR A 151 -16.13 -14.65 -23.11
CA TYR A 151 -15.56 -15.98 -22.85
C TYR A 151 -14.02 -15.98 -22.72
N TRP A 152 -13.54 -15.80 -21.50
CA TRP A 152 -12.15 -15.83 -21.09
C TRP A 152 -11.55 -17.23 -21.08
N LYS A 153 -10.38 -17.35 -21.72
CA LYS A 153 -9.49 -18.52 -21.67
C LYS A 153 -8.18 -18.12 -21.02
N VAL A 154 -7.43 -19.07 -20.45
CA VAL A 154 -6.11 -18.81 -19.84
C VAL A 154 -5.17 -18.10 -20.82
N LYS A 155 -5.18 -18.49 -22.10
CA LYS A 155 -4.41 -17.82 -23.17
C LYS A 155 -4.74 -16.33 -23.36
N SER A 156 -5.95 -15.91 -23.00
CA SER A 156 -6.38 -14.51 -23.08
C SER A 156 -5.64 -13.67 -22.02
N ILE A 157 -5.40 -14.23 -20.84
CA ILE A 157 -4.61 -13.59 -19.77
C ILE A 157 -3.17 -13.37 -20.23
N THR A 158 -2.54 -14.42 -20.75
CA THR A 158 -1.13 -14.36 -21.19
C THR A 158 -0.94 -13.36 -22.32
N ARG A 159 -1.86 -13.32 -23.30
CA ARG A 159 -1.80 -12.35 -24.41
C ARG A 159 -2.06 -10.91 -23.96
N LEU A 160 -3.00 -10.70 -23.04
CA LEU A 160 -3.30 -9.36 -22.54
C LEU A 160 -2.13 -8.77 -21.75
N LEU A 161 -1.42 -9.62 -20.99
CA LEU A 161 -0.27 -9.20 -20.18
C LEU A 161 1.03 -9.07 -20.98
N ASP A 162 1.07 -9.49 -22.24
CA ASP A 162 2.19 -9.24 -23.13
C ASP A 162 2.21 -7.76 -23.54
N LYS A 163 3.17 -7.02 -23.01
CA LYS A 163 3.29 -5.56 -23.22
C LYS A 163 3.44 -5.18 -24.69
N LYS A 164 4.14 -5.97 -25.51
CA LYS A 164 4.33 -5.65 -26.94
C LYS A 164 3.00 -5.78 -27.68
N ILE A 165 2.26 -6.85 -27.40
CA ILE A 165 0.95 -7.09 -28.01
C ILE A 165 -0.06 -6.03 -27.55
N LEU A 166 -0.05 -5.71 -26.25
CA LEU A 166 -0.92 -4.69 -25.67
C LEU A 166 -0.69 -3.32 -26.32
N LEU A 167 0.56 -2.83 -26.33
CA LEU A 167 0.88 -1.51 -26.87
C LEU A 167 0.52 -1.39 -28.34
N LYS A 168 0.79 -2.43 -29.13
CA LYS A 168 0.39 -2.48 -30.54
C LYS A 168 -1.12 -2.28 -30.69
N ARG A 169 -1.93 -3.03 -29.93
CA ARG A 169 -3.40 -2.94 -30.01
C ARG A 169 -3.95 -1.61 -29.51
N LEU A 170 -3.36 -1.06 -28.45
CA LEU A 170 -3.75 0.26 -27.95
C LEU A 170 -3.49 1.34 -29.00
N SER A 171 -2.32 1.30 -29.65
CA SER A 171 -2.00 2.20 -30.76
C SER A 171 -2.96 2.02 -31.94
N GLU A 172 -3.29 0.78 -32.33
CA GLU A 172 -4.25 0.53 -33.41
C GLU A 172 -5.65 1.10 -33.07
N LEU A 173 -6.05 1.06 -31.80
CA LEU A 173 -7.35 1.55 -31.32
C LEU A 173 -7.42 3.07 -31.12
N ASP A 174 -6.29 3.72 -30.84
CA ASP A 174 -6.22 5.17 -30.77
C ASP A 174 -6.07 5.82 -32.15
N GLY A 175 -5.82 5.01 -33.18
CA GLY A 175 -5.31 5.44 -34.47
C GLY A 175 -3.79 5.54 -34.42
N GLU A 176 -3.10 5.22 -35.52
CA GLU A 176 -1.69 5.60 -35.66
C GLU A 176 -1.62 7.12 -35.41
N ASP A 177 -0.79 7.55 -34.47
CA ASP A 177 -0.46 8.96 -34.32
C ASP A 177 0.14 9.41 -35.66
N GLU A 178 -0.67 10.05 -36.52
CA GLU A 178 -0.19 10.86 -37.65
C GLU A 178 0.62 12.06 -37.14
#